data_AF-A0A7C6U104-F1
#
_entry.id   AF-A0A7C6U104-F1
#
_cell.length_a   1.000
_cell.length_b   1.000
_cell.length_c   1.000
_cell.angle_alpha   90.00
_cell.angle_beta   90.00
_cell.angle_gamma   90.00
#
_symmetry.space_group_name_H-M   'P 1'
#
loop_
_entity.id
_entity.type
_entity.pdbx_description
1 polymer ?
#
loop_
_entity_poly.entity_id
_entity_poly.type
_entity_poly.pdbx_seq_one_letter_code
_entity_poly.pdbx_strand_id
1 'polypeptide(L)'
;AFSFRLLPYSVDSTSGAADGTYAVAANQIIVKTSAQVANPLKDEESELTEEETLELVYGWFTVKERLTEATDEVEATYGPALSIERVDFAQGNDTVADFVVVLADKNALDITKDYVLFFDNDIEQAEIDVDLDREAPMITFPLLNEDRIIEVLWGEPFDLADFPFYDAVDNRDGNLTRAVFVPKGEFSTLDTRTEGDYIIMLQVSDAWGNVTQEKFTFRVVKPEA
;
A
#
# COMPACT_ATOMS: atom_id res chain seq x y z
N ALA A 1 11.48 8.03 31.99
CA ALA A 1 12.34 7.27 31.07
C ALA A 1 11.51 6.96 29.85
N PHE A 2 12.02 7.21 28.64
CA PHE A 2 11.34 6.75 27.42
C PHE A 2 11.56 5.23 27.34
N SER A 3 10.50 4.44 27.37
CA SER A 3 10.57 3.01 27.10
C SER A 3 10.85 2.80 25.61
N PHE A 4 11.67 1.80 25.28
CA PHE A 4 11.84 1.37 23.90
C PHE A 4 10.48 1.01 23.29
N ARG A 5 10.28 1.40 22.04
CA ARG A 5 9.08 1.09 21.25
C ARG A 5 9.38 1.19 19.76
N LEU A 6 8.50 0.63 18.95
CA LEU A 6 8.47 0.90 17.52
C LEU A 6 7.68 2.21 17.29
N LEU A 7 8.15 3.01 16.33
CA LEU A 7 7.49 4.27 16.00
C LEU A 7 6.30 3.97 15.07
N PRO A 8 5.10 4.49 15.35
CA PRO A 8 3.94 4.29 14.49
C PRO A 8 4.09 5.05 13.18
N TYR A 9 3.37 4.58 12.15
CA TYR A 9 3.24 5.30 10.89
C TYR A 9 2.78 6.75 11.11
N SER A 10 3.45 7.65 10.42
CA SER A 10 3.06 9.06 10.36
C SER A 10 3.47 9.64 9.02
N VAL A 11 2.76 10.67 8.59
CA VAL A 11 3.11 11.43 7.38
C VAL A 11 3.43 12.85 7.80
N ASP A 12 4.59 13.35 7.40
CA ASP A 12 4.97 14.74 7.63
C ASP A 12 4.02 15.66 6.86
N SER A 13 3.36 16.57 7.58
CA SER A 13 2.31 17.42 7.01
C SER A 13 2.82 18.47 6.02
N THR A 14 4.14 18.70 5.97
CA THR A 14 4.75 19.71 5.09
C THR A 14 5.33 19.09 3.81
N SER A 15 6.04 17.98 3.95
CA SER A 15 6.74 17.30 2.86
C SER A 15 5.95 16.13 2.27
N GLY A 16 4.95 15.59 2.99
CA GLY A 16 4.27 14.36 2.62
C GLY A 16 5.13 13.11 2.80
N ALA A 17 6.30 13.21 3.45
CA ALA A 17 7.18 12.08 3.68
C ALA A 17 6.59 11.15 4.75
N ALA A 18 6.49 9.87 4.42
CA ALA A 18 6.16 8.81 5.36
C ALA A 18 7.33 8.56 6.34
N ASP A 19 7.00 8.32 7.61
CA ASP A 19 7.95 7.93 8.66
C ASP A 19 7.32 6.90 9.62
N GLY A 20 8.16 6.19 10.37
CA GLY A 20 7.75 5.19 11.34
C GLY A 20 7.72 3.76 10.78
N THR A 21 6.91 2.90 11.39
CA THR A 21 6.77 1.48 11.05
C THR A 21 5.48 1.25 10.28
N TYR A 22 5.61 0.80 9.03
CA TYR A 22 4.48 0.58 8.13
C TYR A 22 4.89 -0.37 7.00
N ALA A 23 3.89 -1.00 6.38
CA ALA A 23 4.13 -1.80 5.19
C ALA A 23 4.18 -0.89 3.95
N VAL A 24 5.28 -0.96 3.21
CA VAL A 24 5.47 -0.21 1.95
C VAL A 24 4.97 -1.01 0.75
N ALA A 25 4.98 -2.34 0.85
CA ALA A 25 4.40 -3.25 -0.13
C ALA A 25 3.88 -4.49 0.60
N ALA A 26 3.11 -5.33 -0.11
CA ALA A 26 2.55 -6.55 0.47
C ALA A 26 3.61 -7.49 1.07
N ASN A 27 4.87 -7.43 0.65
CA ASN A 27 5.95 -8.25 1.21
C ASN A 27 7.06 -7.44 1.92
N GLN A 28 6.88 -6.15 2.14
CA GLN A 28 7.93 -5.30 2.72
C GLN A 28 7.39 -4.38 3.81
N ILE A 29 8.03 -4.42 4.96
CA ILE A 29 7.71 -3.59 6.13
C ILE A 29 8.94 -2.77 6.49
N ILE A 30 8.78 -1.44 6.48
CA ILE A 30 9.77 -0.53 7.07
C ILE A 30 9.52 -0.54 8.57
N VAL A 31 10.57 -0.71 9.36
CA VAL A 31 10.53 -0.71 10.82
C VAL A 31 11.46 0.35 11.36
N LYS A 32 10.93 1.17 12.26
CA LYS A 32 11.68 2.24 12.91
C LYS A 32 11.57 2.16 14.41
N THR A 33 12.71 2.05 15.10
CA THR A 33 12.77 1.99 16.56
C THR A 33 12.84 3.39 17.17
N SER A 34 12.35 3.56 18.40
CA SER A 34 12.39 4.84 19.11
C SER A 34 13.79 5.22 19.63
N ALA A 35 14.71 4.26 19.64
CA ALA A 35 16.08 4.42 20.10
C ALA A 35 17.02 3.58 19.24
N GLN A 36 18.27 4.03 19.14
CA GLN A 36 19.34 3.33 18.44
C GLN A 36 19.62 1.99 19.13
N VAL A 37 19.68 0.92 18.34
CA VAL A 37 20.07 -0.43 18.75
C VAL A 37 21.51 -0.68 18.31
N ALA A 38 22.30 -1.37 19.13
CA ALA A 38 23.64 -1.79 18.74
C ALA A 38 23.59 -2.67 17.50
N ASN A 39 24.46 -2.40 16.51
CA ASN A 39 24.55 -3.23 15.32
C ASN A 39 25.42 -4.46 15.62
N PRO A 40 24.87 -5.69 15.61
CA PRO A 40 25.66 -6.89 15.91
C PRO A 40 26.82 -7.12 14.92
N LEU A 41 26.72 -6.61 13.68
CA LEU A 41 27.80 -6.70 12.69
C LEU A 41 29.02 -5.81 13.02
N LYS A 42 28.88 -4.90 13.99
CA LYS A 42 29.97 -4.02 14.46
C LYS A 42 30.53 -4.44 15.80
N ASP A 43 30.04 -5.55 16.36
CA ASP A 43 30.59 -6.09 17.59
C ASP A 43 31.90 -6.83 17.31
N GLU A 44 33.04 -6.17 17.60
CA GLU A 44 34.38 -6.74 17.46
C GLU A 44 34.64 -7.92 18.43
N GLU A 45 33.82 -8.06 19.48
CA GLU A 45 33.92 -9.15 20.46
C GLU A 45 33.05 -10.36 20.09
N SER A 46 32.20 -10.25 19.06
CA SER A 46 31.34 -11.34 18.61
C SER A 46 32.13 -12.48 17.98
N GLU A 47 31.82 -13.72 18.37
CA GLU A 47 32.36 -14.94 17.76
C GLU A 47 31.52 -15.42 16.56
N LEU A 48 30.42 -14.73 16.23
CA LEU A 48 29.53 -15.09 15.14
C LEU A 48 30.13 -14.69 13.78
N THR A 49 29.89 -15.52 12.77
CA THR A 49 30.11 -15.13 11.38
C THR A 49 29.12 -14.05 10.94
N GLU A 50 29.41 -13.36 9.84
CA GLU A 50 28.49 -12.38 9.25
C GLU A 50 27.11 -13.01 8.94
N GLU A 51 27.09 -14.23 8.42
CA GLU A 51 25.85 -14.97 8.11
C GLU A 51 25.04 -15.29 9.38
N GLU A 52 25.70 -15.80 10.43
CA GLU A 52 25.04 -16.08 11.72
C GLU A 52 24.53 -14.80 12.40
N THR A 53 25.25 -13.69 12.19
CA THR A 53 24.86 -12.38 12.72
C THR A 53 23.64 -11.83 11.99
N LEU A 54 23.55 -12.02 10.67
CA LEU A 54 22.35 -11.66 9.91
C LEU A 54 21.15 -12.51 10.33
N GLU A 55 21.32 -13.83 10.51
CA GLU A 55 20.26 -14.71 11.03
C GLU A 55 19.81 -14.31 12.44
N LEU A 56 20.72 -13.87 13.30
CA LEU A 56 20.37 -13.29 14.61
C LEU A 56 19.45 -12.07 14.45
N VAL A 57 19.82 -11.12 13.57
CA VAL A 57 18.99 -9.93 13.30
C VAL A 57 17.66 -10.30 12.65
N TYR A 58 17.61 -11.36 11.83
CA TYR A 58 16.35 -11.86 11.28
C TYR A 58 15.44 -12.37 12.38
N GLY A 59 16.02 -13.08 13.36
CA GLY A 59 15.35 -13.57 14.56
C GLY A 59 14.79 -12.47 15.45
N TRP A 60 15.26 -11.23 15.33
CA TRP A 60 14.70 -10.10 16.10
C TRP A 60 13.27 -9.77 15.73
N PHE A 61 12.84 -10.14 14.51
CA PHE A 61 11.55 -9.75 13.99
C PHE A 61 10.64 -10.96 13.84
N THR A 62 9.39 -10.80 14.26
CA THR A 62 8.33 -11.77 13.95
C THR A 62 7.09 -11.02 13.50
N VAL A 63 6.45 -11.48 12.43
CA VAL A 63 5.19 -10.90 11.94
C VAL A 63 4.10 -11.96 12.02
N LYS A 64 2.95 -11.62 12.62
CA LYS A 64 1.81 -12.53 12.75
C LYS A 64 0.51 -11.83 12.40
N GLU A 65 -0.40 -12.57 11.77
CA GLU A 65 -1.81 -12.17 11.65
C GLU A 65 -2.44 -12.13 13.04
N ARG A 66 -3.15 -11.05 13.36
CA ARG A 66 -4.00 -10.97 14.55
C ARG A 66 -5.33 -11.67 14.26
N LEU A 67 -5.66 -12.67 15.07
CA LEU A 67 -6.90 -13.44 14.95
C LEU A 67 -7.99 -12.91 15.89
N THR A 68 -7.59 -12.40 17.05
CA THR A 68 -8.50 -11.75 17.99
C THR A 68 -7.86 -10.51 18.57
N GLU A 69 -8.68 -9.48 18.78
CA GLU A 69 -8.29 -8.29 19.53
C GLU A 69 -8.06 -8.63 21.01
N ALA A 70 -7.13 -7.90 21.63
CA ALA A 70 -6.99 -7.93 23.08
C ALA A 70 -8.20 -7.24 23.73
N THR A 71 -8.65 -7.79 24.84
CA THR A 71 -9.63 -7.17 25.73
C THR A 71 -9.05 -7.09 27.13
N ASP A 72 -9.71 -6.37 28.03
CA ASP A 72 -9.28 -6.27 29.43
C ASP A 72 -9.15 -7.65 30.14
N GLU A 73 -9.76 -8.70 29.57
CA GLU A 73 -9.84 -10.04 30.17
C GLU A 73 -9.13 -11.14 29.34
N VAL A 74 -8.82 -10.88 28.07
CA VAL A 74 -8.31 -11.88 27.13
C VAL A 74 -7.21 -11.27 26.27
N GLU A 75 -6.02 -11.88 26.29
CA GLU A 75 -4.91 -11.52 25.42
C GLU A 75 -5.25 -11.72 23.94
N ALA A 76 -4.66 -10.89 23.08
CA ALA A 76 -4.77 -11.09 21.64
C ALA A 76 -4.22 -12.48 21.25
N THR A 77 -4.87 -13.11 20.28
CA THR A 77 -4.40 -14.37 19.70
C THR A 77 -3.89 -14.13 18.29
N TYR A 78 -2.85 -14.88 17.94
CA TYR A 78 -2.11 -14.69 16.70
C TYR A 78 -2.05 -15.97 15.89
N GLY A 79 -2.05 -15.81 14.57
CA GLY A 79 -1.77 -16.87 13.63
C GLY A 79 -0.31 -17.35 13.66
N PRO A 80 0.05 -18.30 12.79
CA PRO A 80 1.44 -18.70 12.62
C PRO A 80 2.30 -17.51 12.17
N ALA A 81 3.58 -17.51 12.56
CA ALA A 81 4.53 -16.50 12.11
C ALA A 81 4.72 -16.57 10.58
N LEU A 82 4.65 -15.42 9.94
CA LEU A 82 5.00 -15.28 8.53
C LEU A 82 6.51 -15.47 8.37
N SER A 83 6.91 -16.20 7.33
CA SER A 83 8.33 -16.41 7.03
C SER A 83 8.93 -15.10 6.48
N ILE A 84 9.98 -14.64 7.14
CA ILE A 84 10.84 -13.53 6.71
C ILE A 84 11.94 -14.12 5.81
N GLU A 85 12.16 -13.49 4.66
CA GLU A 85 13.23 -13.86 3.73
C GLU A 85 14.54 -13.19 4.12
N ARG A 86 14.50 -11.90 4.51
CA ARG A 86 15.64 -11.17 5.03
C ARG A 86 15.21 -9.90 5.76
N VAL A 87 16.17 -9.32 6.48
CA VAL A 87 16.07 -7.97 7.06
C VAL A 87 17.23 -7.13 6.55
N ASP A 88 16.92 -6.03 5.86
CA ASP A 88 17.89 -5.06 5.36
C ASP A 88 18.04 -3.90 6.37
N PHE A 89 19.27 -3.48 6.64
CA PHE A 89 19.58 -2.38 7.57
C PHE A 89 20.95 -1.77 7.25
N ALA A 90 21.28 -0.65 7.90
CA ALA A 90 22.55 0.05 7.69
C ALA A 90 23.75 -0.69 8.33
N GLN A 91 24.26 -1.72 7.66
CA GLN A 91 25.36 -2.57 8.14
C GLN A 91 26.68 -1.83 8.40
N GLY A 92 26.84 -0.62 7.84
CA GLY A 92 28.05 0.19 7.98
C GLY A 92 28.20 0.93 9.32
N ASN A 93 27.12 1.08 10.08
CA ASN A 93 27.07 1.92 11.28
C ASN A 93 27.17 1.10 12.57
N ASP A 94 27.73 1.68 13.63
CA ASP A 94 27.82 1.04 14.96
C ASP A 94 26.45 0.83 15.61
N THR A 95 25.48 1.68 15.26
CA THR A 95 24.09 1.56 15.71
C THR A 95 23.11 1.76 14.56
N VAL A 96 21.93 1.17 14.72
CA VAL A 96 20.85 1.20 13.74
C VAL A 96 19.50 1.43 14.41
N ALA A 97 18.60 2.10 13.72
CA ALA A 97 17.21 2.28 14.16
C ALA A 97 16.19 2.01 13.06
N ASP A 98 16.63 1.93 11.81
CA ASP A 98 15.80 1.70 10.63
C ASP A 98 16.13 0.33 10.03
N PHE A 99 15.09 -0.46 9.80
CA PHE A 99 15.17 -1.79 9.23
C PHE A 99 14.11 -1.96 8.14
N VAL A 100 14.35 -2.84 7.19
CA VAL A 100 13.37 -3.26 6.19
C VAL A 100 13.21 -4.76 6.29
N VAL A 101 12.06 -5.22 6.79
CA VAL A 101 11.72 -6.63 6.87
C VAL A 101 11.08 -7.04 5.55
N VAL A 102 11.70 -8.01 4.87
CA VAL A 102 11.22 -8.57 3.60
C VAL A 102 10.62 -9.94 3.88
N LEU A 103 9.33 -10.09 3.63
CA LEU A 103 8.59 -11.34 3.76
C LEU A 103 8.78 -12.19 2.50
N ALA A 104 8.78 -13.51 2.65
CA ALA A 104 8.77 -14.41 1.50
C ALA A 104 7.47 -14.20 0.69
N ASP A 105 7.54 -14.17 -0.65
CA ASP A 105 6.41 -13.83 -1.55
C ASP A 105 5.10 -14.58 -1.26
N LYS A 106 5.19 -15.85 -0.84
CA LYS A 106 4.04 -16.69 -0.46
C LYS A 106 3.27 -16.19 0.77
N ASN A 107 3.84 -15.25 1.51
CA ASN A 107 3.32 -14.67 2.74
C ASN A 107 3.02 -13.17 2.55
N ALA A 108 2.68 -12.75 1.34
CA ALA A 108 2.21 -11.39 1.08
C ALA A 108 1.07 -11.03 2.04
N LEU A 109 1.19 -9.86 2.64
CA LEU A 109 0.20 -9.24 3.51
C LEU A 109 -1.11 -9.03 2.74
N ASP A 110 -2.20 -9.22 3.45
CA ASP A 110 -3.56 -9.13 2.92
C ASP A 110 -4.26 -7.94 3.59
N ILE A 111 -4.67 -6.95 2.79
CA ILE A 111 -5.34 -5.72 3.23
C ILE A 111 -6.69 -5.96 3.90
N THR A 112 -7.21 -7.20 3.94
CA THR A 112 -8.42 -7.56 4.68
C THR A 112 -8.15 -8.04 6.09
N LYS A 113 -6.88 -8.18 6.48
CA LYS A 113 -6.42 -8.72 7.77
C LYS A 113 -5.56 -7.74 8.52
N ASP A 114 -5.43 -7.94 9.83
CA ASP A 114 -4.56 -7.16 10.70
C ASP A 114 -3.31 -7.95 11.06
N TYR A 115 -2.16 -7.27 11.09
CA TYR A 115 -0.87 -7.89 11.38
C TYR A 115 -0.15 -7.13 12.48
N VAL A 116 0.54 -7.86 13.34
CA VAL A 116 1.39 -7.32 14.39
C VAL A 116 2.83 -7.71 14.11
N LEU A 117 3.71 -6.73 14.18
CA LEU A 117 5.16 -6.92 14.13
C LEU A 117 5.71 -6.87 15.56
N PHE A 118 6.45 -7.90 15.92
CA PHE A 118 7.15 -8.05 17.18
C PHE A 118 8.64 -7.85 16.95
N PHE A 119 9.27 -7.12 17.86
CA PHE A 119 10.70 -6.93 17.98
C PHE A 119 11.18 -7.48 19.32
N ASP A 120 12.18 -8.35 19.30
CA ASP A 120 12.86 -8.86 20.49
C ASP A 120 14.33 -9.14 20.17
N ASN A 121 15.25 -8.36 20.75
CA ASN A 121 16.69 -8.57 20.60
C ASN A 121 17.35 -9.09 21.90
N ASP A 122 16.60 -9.78 22.75
CA ASP A 122 16.97 -10.24 24.10
C ASP A 122 17.23 -9.13 25.14
N ILE A 123 17.22 -7.86 24.71
CA ILE A 123 17.46 -6.68 25.58
C ILE A 123 16.21 -5.81 25.66
N GLU A 124 15.65 -5.49 24.50
CA GLU A 124 14.50 -4.62 24.31
C GLU A 124 13.41 -5.40 23.57
N GLN A 125 12.16 -5.22 24.02
CA GLN A 125 10.98 -5.83 23.41
C GLN A 125 9.97 -4.76 23.05
N ALA A 126 9.38 -4.89 21.86
CA ALA A 126 8.31 -4.03 21.42
C ALA A 126 7.41 -4.75 20.42
N GLU A 127 6.18 -4.28 20.31
CA GLU A 127 5.25 -4.72 19.28
C GLU A 127 4.48 -3.53 18.73
N ILE A 128 4.02 -3.65 17.50
CA ILE A 128 3.20 -2.64 16.84
C ILE A 128 2.27 -3.24 15.80
N ASP A 129 1.09 -2.66 15.68
CA ASP A 129 0.21 -2.90 14.55
C ASP A 129 0.89 -2.41 13.26
N VAL A 130 0.98 -3.31 12.29
CA VAL A 130 1.54 -2.98 10.98
C VAL A 130 0.49 -2.17 10.23
N ASP A 131 0.84 -0.92 9.98
CA ASP A 131 0.01 -0.02 9.18
C ASP A 131 0.08 -0.45 7.69
N LEU A 132 -1.07 -0.82 7.13
CA LEU A 132 -1.24 -1.24 5.73
C LEU A 132 -1.97 -0.16 4.94
N ASP A 133 -1.75 -0.14 3.63
CA ASP A 133 -2.56 0.71 2.77
C ASP A 133 -3.88 0.05 2.39
N ARG A 134 -4.99 0.70 2.77
CA ARG A 134 -6.35 0.20 2.54
C ARG A 134 -7.25 1.24 1.87
N GLU A 135 -6.70 2.41 1.56
CA GLU A 135 -7.45 3.45 0.89
C GLU A 135 -7.37 3.20 -0.61
N ALA A 136 -8.50 3.25 -1.30
CA ALA A 136 -8.52 3.15 -2.74
C ALA A 136 -8.19 4.50 -3.38
N PRO A 137 -7.58 4.52 -4.57
CA PRO A 137 -7.33 5.77 -5.28
C PRO A 137 -8.62 6.51 -5.56
N MET A 138 -8.61 7.83 -5.48
CA MET A 138 -9.77 8.66 -5.82
C MET A 138 -9.63 9.23 -7.23
N ILE A 139 -10.61 8.97 -8.10
CA ILE A 139 -10.71 9.61 -9.42
C ILE A 139 -11.63 10.84 -9.30
N THR A 140 -11.13 12.01 -9.66
CA THR A 140 -11.85 13.29 -9.59
C THR A 140 -12.03 13.88 -10.99
N PHE A 141 -13.22 14.41 -11.28
CA PHE A 141 -13.58 15.07 -12.54
C PHE A 141 -14.01 16.52 -12.26
N PRO A 142 -13.08 17.48 -12.20
CA PRO A 142 -13.40 18.84 -11.72
C PRO A 142 -14.38 19.63 -12.60
N LEU A 143 -14.46 19.28 -13.89
CA LEU A 143 -15.25 20.01 -14.90
C LEU A 143 -16.45 19.21 -15.43
N LEU A 144 -16.69 18.02 -14.90
CA LEU A 144 -17.79 17.17 -15.33
C LEU A 144 -18.99 17.34 -14.41
N ASN A 145 -20.18 17.35 -15.01
CA ASN A 145 -21.47 17.34 -14.33
C ASN A 145 -21.71 16.02 -13.57
N GLU A 146 -22.56 16.06 -12.54
CA GLU A 146 -22.82 14.91 -11.66
C GLU A 146 -23.43 13.71 -12.38
N ASP A 147 -24.17 13.94 -13.47
CA ASP A 147 -24.77 12.92 -14.32
C ASP A 147 -23.76 12.20 -15.23
N ARG A 148 -22.54 12.75 -15.38
CA ARG A 148 -21.41 12.14 -16.12
C ARG A 148 -21.81 11.63 -17.50
N ILE A 149 -22.59 12.43 -18.20
CA ILE A 149 -23.05 12.16 -19.57
C ILE A 149 -22.10 12.85 -20.55
N ILE A 150 -21.58 12.08 -21.49
CA ILE A 150 -20.73 12.55 -22.58
C ILE A 150 -21.49 12.32 -23.88
N GLU A 151 -21.83 13.40 -24.58
CA GLU A 151 -22.50 13.30 -25.89
C GLU A 151 -21.48 12.99 -26.99
N VAL A 152 -21.81 12.03 -27.85
CA VAL A 152 -20.98 11.63 -28.99
C VAL A 152 -21.79 11.72 -30.27
N LEU A 153 -21.21 12.32 -31.30
CA LEU A 153 -21.86 12.40 -32.60
C LEU A 153 -21.93 11.04 -33.27
N TRP A 154 -23.10 10.72 -33.79
CA TRP A 154 -23.35 9.50 -34.57
C TRP A 154 -22.45 9.45 -35.82
N GLY A 155 -21.90 8.27 -36.08
CA GLY A 155 -21.17 7.95 -37.31
C GLY A 155 -19.67 8.26 -37.28
N GLU A 156 -19.19 9.03 -36.30
CA GLU A 156 -17.78 9.39 -36.15
C GLU A 156 -17.12 8.61 -35.00
N PRO A 157 -15.81 8.31 -35.07
CA PRO A 157 -15.09 7.78 -33.93
C PRO A 157 -15.01 8.84 -32.82
N PHE A 158 -15.10 8.42 -31.56
CA PHE A 158 -14.90 9.31 -30.42
C PHE A 158 -13.44 9.76 -30.34
N ASP A 159 -13.20 11.08 -30.27
CA ASP A 159 -11.87 11.63 -30.02
C ASP A 159 -11.57 11.59 -28.51
N LEU A 160 -10.49 10.92 -28.12
CA LEU A 160 -10.07 10.85 -26.72
C LEU A 160 -9.69 12.23 -26.16
N ALA A 161 -9.37 13.21 -27.01
CA ALA A 161 -9.12 14.58 -26.59
C ALA A 161 -10.39 15.29 -26.06
N ASP A 162 -11.57 14.81 -26.44
CA ASP A 162 -12.86 15.33 -25.95
C ASP A 162 -13.26 14.70 -24.61
N PHE A 163 -12.50 13.71 -24.12
CA PHE A 163 -12.75 13.13 -22.80
C PHE A 163 -12.45 14.16 -21.70
N PRO A 164 -13.30 14.30 -20.68
CA PRO A 164 -13.11 15.26 -19.60
C PRO A 164 -11.75 15.08 -18.91
N PHE A 165 -11.13 16.20 -18.52
CA PHE A 165 -9.94 16.15 -17.67
C PHE A 165 -10.28 15.51 -16.31
N TYR A 166 -9.40 14.63 -15.86
CA TYR A 166 -9.51 13.95 -14.58
C TYR A 166 -8.14 13.79 -13.93
N ASP A 167 -8.17 13.63 -12.61
CA ASP A 167 -7.03 13.25 -11.80
C ASP A 167 -7.38 11.96 -11.04
N ALA A 168 -6.42 11.04 -10.93
CA ALA A 168 -6.52 9.91 -10.02
C ALA A 168 -5.37 10.03 -9.01
N VAL A 169 -5.70 10.18 -7.74
CA VAL A 169 -4.73 10.35 -6.66
C VAL A 169 -5.00 9.37 -5.53
N ASP A 170 -3.93 8.87 -4.95
CA ASP A 170 -3.92 7.94 -3.84
C ASP A 170 -3.11 8.53 -2.68
N ASN A 171 -3.45 8.16 -1.45
CA ASN A 171 -2.83 8.69 -0.23
C ASN A 171 -1.35 8.26 -0.07
N ARG A 172 -0.94 7.08 -0.57
CA ARG A 172 0.45 6.60 -0.49
C ARG A 172 1.13 6.46 -1.83
N ASP A 173 0.40 6.10 -2.87
CA ASP A 173 0.96 5.93 -4.22
C ASP A 173 1.03 7.25 -5.02
N GLY A 174 0.38 8.31 -4.52
CA GLY A 174 0.42 9.63 -5.12
C GLY A 174 -0.39 9.72 -6.42
N ASN A 175 0.18 10.27 -7.49
CA ASN A 175 -0.56 10.50 -8.74
C ASN A 175 -0.60 9.24 -9.62
N LEU A 176 -1.80 8.66 -9.75
CA LEU A 176 -2.11 7.48 -10.54
C LEU A 176 -2.92 7.81 -11.81
N THR A 177 -3.03 9.08 -12.22
CA THR A 177 -3.83 9.48 -13.40
C THR A 177 -3.44 8.70 -14.66
N ARG A 178 -2.14 8.40 -14.82
CA ARG A 178 -1.63 7.64 -15.98
C ARG A 178 -1.91 6.13 -15.92
N ALA A 179 -2.33 5.62 -14.78
CA ALA A 179 -2.67 4.21 -14.57
C ALA A 179 -4.16 3.92 -14.78
N VAL A 180 -5.01 4.94 -14.93
CA VAL A 180 -6.44 4.78 -15.22
C VAL A 180 -6.63 4.12 -16.59
N PHE A 181 -7.49 3.11 -16.66
CA PHE A 181 -7.77 2.37 -17.89
C PHE A 181 -9.24 1.92 -17.97
N VAL A 182 -9.68 1.53 -19.18
CA VAL A 182 -10.98 0.87 -19.38
C VAL A 182 -10.75 -0.65 -19.40
N PRO A 183 -11.21 -1.42 -18.40
CA PRO A 183 -11.09 -2.87 -18.41
C PRO A 183 -11.98 -3.47 -19.50
N LYS A 184 -11.51 -4.57 -20.12
CA LYS A 184 -12.31 -5.31 -21.10
C LYS A 184 -13.53 -5.94 -20.44
N GLY A 185 -14.69 -5.84 -21.08
CA GLY A 185 -15.93 -6.44 -20.58
C GLY A 185 -17.19 -5.72 -21.05
N GLU A 186 -18.26 -5.83 -20.27
CA GLU A 186 -19.57 -5.25 -20.56
C GLU A 186 -19.52 -3.74 -20.79
N PHE A 187 -18.77 -3.01 -19.95
CA PHE A 187 -18.70 -1.54 -19.97
C PHE A 187 -17.45 -1.00 -20.66
N SER A 188 -17.09 -1.59 -21.80
CA SER A 188 -15.81 -1.30 -22.49
C SER A 188 -15.95 -0.93 -23.96
N THR A 189 -17.15 -1.01 -24.53
CA THR A 189 -17.39 -0.84 -25.96
C THR A 189 -18.36 0.31 -26.21
N LEU A 190 -17.93 1.24 -27.05
CA LEU A 190 -18.74 2.33 -27.59
C LEU A 190 -19.00 2.07 -29.08
N ASP A 191 -20.26 1.93 -29.49
CA ASP A 191 -20.65 1.82 -30.91
C ASP A 191 -21.29 3.11 -31.40
N THR A 192 -20.49 4.01 -31.98
CA THR A 192 -20.97 5.31 -32.48
C THR A 192 -21.85 5.20 -33.73
N ARG A 193 -22.01 3.99 -34.31
CA ARG A 193 -22.89 3.73 -35.46
C ARG A 193 -24.33 3.44 -35.06
N THR A 194 -24.58 3.21 -33.77
CA THR A 194 -25.89 2.90 -33.24
C THR A 194 -26.24 3.95 -32.18
N GLU A 195 -27.33 4.68 -32.40
CA GLU A 195 -27.84 5.68 -31.45
C GLU A 195 -28.25 5.00 -30.14
N GLY A 196 -27.90 5.63 -29.01
CA GLY A 196 -28.22 5.10 -27.68
C GLY A 196 -27.20 5.47 -26.62
N ASP A 197 -27.47 5.00 -25.40
CA ASP A 197 -26.61 5.19 -24.24
C ASP A 197 -25.70 3.97 -24.06
N TYR A 198 -24.40 4.24 -23.99
CA TYR A 198 -23.35 3.25 -23.76
C TYR A 198 -22.69 3.54 -22.43
N ILE A 199 -22.54 2.51 -21.60
CA ILE A 199 -21.86 2.66 -20.32
C ILE A 199 -20.40 2.28 -20.52
N ILE A 200 -19.49 3.21 -20.21
CA ILE A 200 -18.05 2.97 -20.16
C ILE A 200 -17.59 3.07 -18.72
N MET A 201 -16.76 2.13 -18.28
CA MET A 201 -16.19 2.13 -16.93
C MET A 201 -14.68 2.38 -16.97
N LEU A 202 -14.23 3.35 -16.19
CA LEU A 202 -12.83 3.59 -15.88
C LEU A 202 -12.45 2.90 -14.59
N GLN A 203 -11.27 2.28 -14.57
CA GLN A 203 -10.72 1.62 -13.40
C GLN A 203 -9.30 2.13 -13.14
N VAL A 204 -8.97 2.26 -11.87
CA VAL A 204 -7.60 2.43 -11.38
C VAL A 204 -7.40 1.53 -10.17
N SER A 205 -6.19 1.00 -10.03
CA SER A 205 -5.77 0.25 -8.85
C SER A 205 -4.45 0.81 -8.34
N ASP A 206 -4.29 0.78 -7.03
CA ASP A 206 -3.03 1.13 -6.35
C ASP A 206 -2.07 -0.07 -6.32
N ALA A 207 -0.93 0.07 -5.64
CA ALA A 207 0.06 -1.01 -5.49
C ALA A 207 -0.39 -2.12 -4.52
N TRP A 208 -1.36 -1.82 -3.65
CA TRP A 208 -1.90 -2.71 -2.62
C TRP A 208 -3.14 -3.50 -3.07
N GLY A 209 -3.62 -3.24 -4.29
CA GLY A 209 -4.79 -3.89 -4.87
C GLY A 209 -6.12 -3.24 -4.50
N ASN A 210 -6.12 -2.07 -3.85
CA ASN A 210 -7.34 -1.27 -3.71
C ASN A 210 -7.74 -0.72 -5.09
N VAL A 211 -9.03 -0.76 -5.40
CA VAL A 211 -9.55 -0.45 -6.75
C VAL A 211 -10.67 0.57 -6.67
N THR A 212 -10.62 1.55 -7.56
CA THR A 212 -11.74 2.47 -7.82
C THR A 212 -12.24 2.31 -9.24
N GLN A 213 -13.57 2.27 -9.38
CA GLN A 213 -14.27 2.15 -10.65
C GLN A 213 -15.27 3.28 -10.81
N GLU A 214 -15.27 3.93 -11.97
CA GLU A 214 -16.18 5.03 -12.29
C GLU A 214 -16.87 4.83 -13.63
N LYS A 215 -18.19 5.01 -13.66
CA LYS A 215 -19.02 4.81 -14.85
C LYS A 215 -19.43 6.13 -15.49
N PHE A 216 -19.45 6.11 -16.82
CA PHE A 216 -19.83 7.21 -17.70
C PHE A 216 -20.89 6.75 -18.67
N THR A 217 -21.84 7.64 -18.97
CA THR A 217 -22.81 7.42 -20.03
C THR A 217 -22.37 8.16 -21.27
N PHE A 218 -21.96 7.41 -22.30
CA PHE A 218 -21.72 7.93 -23.62
C PHE A 218 -23.01 7.89 -24.42
N ARG A 219 -23.60 9.04 -24.67
CA ARG A 219 -24.87 9.18 -25.39
C ARG A 219 -24.59 9.49 -26.85
N VAL A 220 -24.81 8.51 -27.72
CA VAL A 220 -24.65 8.68 -29.17
C VAL A 220 -25.89 9.35 -29.72
N VAL A 221 -25.75 10.55 -30.27
CA VAL A 221 -26.85 11.38 -30.82
C VAL A 221 -26.63 11.68 -32.29
N LYS A 222 -27.72 11.71 -33.05
CA LYS A 222 -27.68 12.20 -34.43
C LYS A 222 -27.64 13.73 -34.42
N PRO A 223 -26.90 14.37 -35.33
CA PRO A 223 -27.00 15.80 -35.51
C PRO A 223 -28.44 16.16 -35.88
N GLU A 224 -28.97 17.24 -35.29
CA GLU A 224 -30.27 17.78 -35.67
C GLU A 224 -30.26 18.15 -37.16
N ALA A 225 -31.35 17.82 -37.87
CA ALA A 225 -31.50 17.99 -39.31
C ALA A 225 -31.88 19.43 -39.70
#